data_AF-A0A6M0AB21-F1
#
_entry.id   AF-A0A6M0AB21-F1
#
_cell.length_a   1.000
_cell.length_b   1.000
_cell.length_c   1.000
_cell.angle_alpha   90.00
_cell.angle_beta   90.00
_cell.angle_gamma   90.00
#
_symmetry.space_group_name_H-M   'P 1'
#
loop_
_entity.id
_entity.type
_entity.pdbx_description
1 polymer ?
#
loop_
_entity_poly.entity_id
_entity_poly.type
_entity_poly.pdbx_seq_one_letter_code
_entity_poly.pdbx_strand_id
1 'polypeptide(L)'
;MVKALHLKLFRLFRHPFSNVTGGNGGGVNVVGYYNDVLLVNNQISRNSAEVNGGGIFVDEANTIYLFNNKITYNIADSNNDGIGYGGGLSISPPAFFLDGPTVVIRGSKITNNVNRNGFFFGSNIAGKFINLGGNEIGIRSVSTNTELIA
;
A
#
# COMPACT_ATOMS: atom_id res chain seq x y z
N MET A 1 19.48 7.09 2.71
CA MET A 1 19.26 6.26 3.92
C MET A 1 17.76 6.13 4.15
N VAL A 2 17.15 5.04 3.71
CA VAL A 2 15.76 4.69 4.07
C VAL A 2 15.83 3.95 5.41
N LYS A 3 15.16 4.48 6.45
CA LYS A 3 15.09 3.81 7.76
C LYS A 3 14.31 2.50 7.60
N ALA A 4 15.02 1.37 7.55
CA ALA A 4 14.44 0.09 7.91
C ALA A 4 14.11 0.16 9.39
N LEU A 5 12.83 0.22 9.73
CA LEU A 5 12.39 0.32 11.10
C LEU A 5 11.76 -1.01 11.54
N HIS A 6 12.56 -1.81 12.25
CA HIS A 6 12.03 -2.79 13.20
C HIS A 6 11.37 -2.02 14.35
N LEU A 7 10.05 -1.80 14.34
CA LEU A 7 9.34 -1.36 15.55
C LEU A 7 7.93 -1.95 15.62
N LYS A 8 7.68 -2.66 16.74
CA LYS A 8 6.35 -2.84 17.32
C LYS A 8 5.74 -1.44 17.51
N LEU A 9 4.64 -1.17 16.80
CA LEU A 9 3.84 0.06 16.84
C LEU A 9 4.56 1.34 16.34
N PHE A 10 4.60 1.53 15.02
CA PHE A 10 5.02 2.80 14.42
C PHE A 10 3.82 3.74 14.22
N ARG A 11 3.60 4.65 15.18
CA ARG A 11 2.62 5.74 15.06
C ARG A 11 3.30 6.97 14.45
N LEU A 12 3.12 7.20 13.16
CA LEU A 12 3.37 8.52 12.56
C LEU A 12 2.11 9.36 12.70
N PHE A 13 2.26 10.63 13.03
CA PHE A 13 1.18 11.62 12.97
C PHE A 13 1.66 12.77 12.09
N ARG A 14 0.86 13.18 11.11
CA ARG A 14 1.03 14.45 10.35
C ARG A 14 2.37 14.64 9.64
N HIS A 15 2.87 13.66 8.89
CA HIS A 15 4.08 13.82 8.08
C HIS A 15 3.79 13.73 6.56
N PRO A 16 4.15 14.75 5.76
CA PRO A 16 4.14 14.63 4.31
C PRO A 16 5.34 13.77 3.87
N PHE A 17 5.11 12.48 3.68
CA PHE A 17 6.09 11.64 2.98
C PHE A 17 6.08 12.02 1.51
N SER A 18 7.14 12.67 1.02
CA SER A 18 7.44 12.81 -0.40
C SER A 18 8.78 12.16 -0.64
N ASN A 19 8.79 10.83 -0.73
CA ASN A 19 9.98 10.04 -0.94
C ASN A 19 9.96 9.43 -2.35
N VAL A 20 11.12 9.42 -3.00
CA VAL A 20 11.38 8.70 -4.25
C VAL A 20 12.32 7.54 -3.92
N THR A 21 11.91 6.31 -4.21
CA THR A 21 12.71 5.12 -3.97
C THR A 21 12.88 4.30 -5.24
N GLY A 22 14.08 3.76 -5.48
CA GLY A 22 14.33 2.77 -6.54
C GLY A 22 13.78 1.36 -6.25
N GLY A 23 12.97 1.21 -5.19
CA GLY A 23 12.38 -0.07 -4.78
C GLY A 23 10.87 0.05 -4.55
N ASN A 24 10.32 -0.79 -3.69
CA ASN A 24 8.90 -0.78 -3.32
C ASN A 24 8.61 0.18 -2.15
N GLY A 25 7.35 0.62 -2.03
CA GLY A 25 6.86 1.27 -0.81
C GLY A 25 7.41 2.67 -0.62
N GLY A 26 7.08 3.59 -1.53
CA GLY A 26 7.67 4.94 -1.53
C GLY A 26 7.46 5.69 -0.21
N GLY A 27 6.29 5.54 0.42
CA GLY A 27 6.02 6.08 1.76
C GLY A 27 6.30 5.06 2.87
N VAL A 28 5.72 3.87 2.77
CA VAL A 28 5.85 2.78 3.76
C VAL A 28 6.18 1.48 3.04
N ASN A 29 7.19 0.78 3.53
CA ASN A 29 7.58 -0.53 3.04
C ASN A 29 7.56 -1.54 4.20
N VAL A 30 6.62 -2.49 4.17
CA VAL A 30 6.43 -3.52 5.20
C VAL A 30 6.94 -4.86 4.65
N VAL A 31 8.09 -5.30 5.16
CA VAL A 31 8.85 -6.49 4.72
C VAL A 31 9.37 -7.28 5.92
N GLY A 32 9.75 -8.54 5.70
CA GLY A 32 10.04 -9.50 6.77
C GLY A 32 8.77 -10.27 7.17
N TYR A 33 8.87 -11.18 8.14
CA TYR A 33 7.76 -12.06 8.49
C TYR A 33 7.08 -11.68 9.80
N TYR A 34 5.75 -11.85 9.86
CA TYR A 34 4.95 -11.78 11.07
C TYR A 34 5.01 -10.43 11.81
N ASN A 35 5.05 -9.33 11.05
CA ASN A 35 4.90 -8.00 11.61
C ASN A 35 3.43 -7.60 11.68
N ASP A 36 3.06 -6.98 12.81
CA ASP A 36 1.77 -6.31 12.98
C ASP A 36 1.96 -4.79 12.92
N VAL A 37 1.37 -4.16 11.90
CA VAL A 37 1.49 -2.72 11.64
C VAL A 37 0.12 -2.05 11.76
N LEU A 38 0.03 -1.02 12.60
CA LEU A 38 -1.19 -0.23 12.77
C LEU A 38 -0.94 1.22 12.32
N LEU A 39 -1.55 1.61 11.21
CA LEU A 39 -1.54 2.99 10.70
C LEU A 39 -2.91 3.63 10.94
N VAL A 40 -2.95 4.70 11.75
CA VAL A 40 -4.19 5.41 12.08
C VAL A 40 -4.05 6.90 11.85
N ASN A 41 -5.02 7.53 11.17
CA ASN A 41 -5.05 8.98 10.94
C ASN A 41 -3.79 9.55 10.25
N ASN A 42 -3.19 8.79 9.35
CA ASN A 42 -2.02 9.21 8.57
C ASN A 42 -2.40 9.86 7.24
N GLN A 43 -1.52 10.73 6.75
CA GLN A 43 -1.52 11.19 5.37
C GLN A 43 -0.29 10.63 4.66
N ILE A 44 -0.50 9.74 3.68
CA ILE A 44 0.56 9.14 2.86
C ILE A 44 0.31 9.62 1.44
N SER A 45 1.04 10.64 1.01
CA SER A 45 0.72 11.30 -0.26
C SER A 45 1.92 11.87 -0.98
N ARG A 46 1.93 11.78 -2.32
CA ARG A 46 3.04 12.24 -3.17
C ARG A 46 4.34 11.45 -3.00
N ASN A 47 4.22 10.17 -2.68
CA ASN A 47 5.35 9.23 -2.71
C ASN A 47 5.47 8.58 -4.08
N SER A 48 6.69 8.17 -4.43
CA SER A 48 7.01 7.52 -5.69
C SER A 48 7.89 6.29 -5.47
N ALA A 49 7.50 5.18 -6.05
CA ALA A 49 8.27 3.94 -6.09
C ALA A 49 8.53 3.55 -7.55
N GLU A 50 9.76 3.14 -7.87
CA GLU A 50 10.08 2.61 -9.19
C GLU A 50 9.33 1.31 -9.47
N VAL A 51 9.00 0.52 -8.45
CA VAL A 51 8.36 -0.79 -8.63
C VAL A 51 6.91 -0.78 -8.11
N ASN A 52 6.66 -1.21 -6.86
CA ASN A 52 5.31 -1.39 -6.33
C ASN A 52 4.98 -0.45 -5.19
N GLY A 53 3.68 -0.17 -5.02
CA GLY A 53 3.19 0.45 -3.80
C GLY A 53 3.75 1.85 -3.62
N GLY A 54 3.42 2.75 -4.55
CA GLY A 54 3.93 4.12 -4.53
C GLY A 54 3.75 4.79 -3.16
N GLY A 55 2.61 4.55 -2.51
CA GLY A 55 2.37 4.91 -1.11
C GLY A 55 2.88 3.84 -0.16
N ILE A 56 2.28 2.65 -0.20
CA ILE A 56 2.55 1.54 0.71
C ILE A 56 2.80 0.26 -0.08
N PHE A 57 3.84 -0.48 0.27
CA PHE A 57 4.04 -1.86 -0.13
C PHE A 57 4.01 -2.78 1.09
N VAL A 58 3.33 -3.91 0.94
CA VAL A 58 3.22 -4.95 1.97
C VAL A 58 3.53 -6.29 1.33
N ASP A 59 4.50 -6.99 1.91
CA ASP A 59 4.90 -8.32 1.48
C ASP A 59 4.70 -9.36 2.58
N GLU A 60 4.78 -10.64 2.20
CA GLU A 60 4.94 -11.78 3.11
C GLU A 60 3.80 -11.90 4.16
N ALA A 61 3.99 -12.75 5.18
CA ALA A 61 2.98 -13.00 6.22
C ALA A 61 2.85 -11.84 7.24
N ASN A 62 2.72 -10.61 6.76
CA ASN A 62 2.53 -9.41 7.58
C ASN A 62 1.05 -9.04 7.70
N THR A 63 0.66 -8.52 8.86
CA THR A 63 -0.67 -7.97 9.09
C THR A 63 -0.61 -6.46 9.21
N ILE A 64 -1.43 -5.75 8.44
CA ILE A 64 -1.52 -4.30 8.49
C ILE A 64 -2.96 -3.82 8.62
N TYR A 65 -3.16 -2.88 9.53
CA TYR A 65 -4.43 -2.21 9.78
C TYR A 65 -4.34 -0.75 9.35
N LEU A 66 -5.16 -0.37 8.38
CA LEU A 66 -5.26 0.98 7.81
C LEU A 66 -6.57 1.63 8.25
N PHE A 67 -6.53 2.40 9.33
CA PHE A 67 -7.72 3.07 9.86
C PHE A 67 -7.67 4.59 9.67
N ASN A 68 -8.71 5.15 9.06
CA ASN A 68 -8.88 6.59 8.89
C ASN A 68 -7.69 7.30 8.23
N ASN A 69 -7.00 6.63 7.31
CA ASN A 69 -5.84 7.21 6.61
C ASN A 69 -6.27 7.89 5.30
N LYS A 70 -5.45 8.83 4.84
CA LYS A 70 -5.54 9.42 3.50
C LYS A 70 -4.31 9.04 2.69
N ILE A 71 -4.49 8.14 1.73
CA ILE A 71 -3.44 7.63 0.83
C ILE A 71 -3.74 8.16 -0.58
N THR A 72 -3.04 9.21 -1.01
CA THR A 72 -3.42 9.92 -2.25
C THR A 72 -2.23 10.45 -3.04
N TYR A 73 -2.34 10.52 -4.36
CA TYR A 73 -1.30 11.10 -5.23
C TYR A 73 0.04 10.38 -5.15
N ASN A 74 0.06 9.11 -4.78
CA ASN A 74 1.28 8.30 -4.83
C ASN A 74 1.42 7.60 -6.20
N ILE A 75 2.66 7.30 -6.59
CA ILE A 75 3.02 6.79 -7.92
C ILE A 75 3.84 5.49 -7.79
N ALA A 76 3.39 4.43 -8.45
CA ALA A 76 4.15 3.21 -8.70
C ALA A 76 4.55 3.13 -10.18
N ASP A 77 5.55 2.30 -10.52
CA ASP A 77 6.17 2.27 -11.87
C ASP A 77 6.69 3.66 -12.28
N SER A 78 7.42 4.33 -11.38
CA SER A 78 7.85 5.71 -11.66
C SER A 78 8.97 5.82 -12.69
N ASN A 79 9.70 4.74 -12.93
CA ASN A 79 10.70 4.61 -13.99
C ASN A 79 10.06 4.29 -15.36
N ASN A 80 8.78 3.92 -15.40
CA ASN A 80 8.02 3.56 -16.60
C ASN A 80 8.62 2.37 -17.35
N ASP A 81 9.16 1.38 -16.63
CA ASP A 81 9.63 0.14 -17.22
C ASP A 81 8.48 -0.86 -17.49
N GLY A 82 7.26 -0.53 -17.05
CA GLY A 82 6.07 -1.33 -17.22
C GLY A 82 5.90 -2.40 -16.15
N ILE A 83 6.71 -2.37 -15.08
CA ILE A 83 6.74 -3.37 -14.01
C ILE A 83 6.40 -2.67 -12.68
N GLY A 84 5.10 -2.57 -12.40
CA GLY A 84 4.63 -2.07 -11.11
C GLY A 84 3.15 -2.34 -10.84
N TYR A 85 2.78 -2.26 -9.57
CA TYR A 85 1.43 -2.52 -9.06
C TYR A 85 1.06 -1.52 -7.97
N GLY A 86 -0.22 -1.11 -7.96
CA GLY A 86 -0.86 -0.39 -6.84
C GLY A 86 -0.19 0.94 -6.50
N GLY A 87 -0.55 2.02 -7.19
CA GLY A 87 0.04 3.34 -6.96
C GLY A 87 -0.07 3.83 -5.52
N GLY A 88 -1.17 3.49 -4.83
CA GLY A 88 -1.39 3.85 -3.43
C GLY A 88 -0.95 2.75 -2.48
N LEU A 89 -1.40 1.52 -2.75
CA LEU A 89 -1.12 0.35 -1.94
C LEU A 89 -0.90 -0.86 -2.84
N SER A 90 0.20 -1.57 -2.64
CA SER A 90 0.44 -2.87 -3.27
C SER A 90 0.62 -3.95 -2.21
N ILE A 91 -0.10 -5.04 -2.38
CA ILE A 91 -0.18 -6.18 -1.47
C ILE A 91 0.27 -7.38 -2.29
N SER A 92 1.42 -7.97 -1.94
CA SER A 92 1.93 -9.13 -2.67
C SER A 92 0.99 -10.32 -2.52
N PRO A 93 0.89 -11.21 -3.53
CA PRO A 93 0.25 -12.49 -3.36
C PRO A 93 1.06 -13.39 -2.40
N PRO A 94 0.45 -14.42 -1.81
CA PRO A 94 1.17 -15.42 -1.03
C PRO A 94 2.34 -16.04 -1.83
N ALA A 95 3.48 -16.22 -1.17
CA ALA A 95 4.60 -16.99 -1.72
C ALA A 95 4.45 -18.48 -1.32
N PHE A 96 4.90 -19.40 -2.17
CA PHE A 96 4.68 -20.87 -2.12
C PHE A 96 4.54 -21.56 -0.75
N PHE A 97 5.25 -21.13 0.29
CA PHE A 97 5.26 -21.77 1.62
C PHE A 97 4.80 -20.86 2.76
N LEU A 98 4.27 -19.66 2.45
CA LEU A 98 3.89 -18.67 3.44
C LEU A 98 2.53 -18.08 3.11
N ASP A 99 1.77 -17.79 4.16
CA ASP A 99 0.56 -16.99 4.03
C ASP A 99 0.91 -15.63 3.42
N GLY A 100 0.00 -15.12 2.59
CA GLY A 100 0.12 -13.77 2.07
C GLY A 100 -0.19 -12.72 3.14
N PRO A 101 0.10 -11.45 2.84
CA PRO A 101 -0.15 -10.38 3.78
C PRO A 101 -1.65 -10.19 4.02
N THR A 102 -2.00 -9.94 5.28
CA THR A 102 -3.35 -9.58 5.68
C THR A 102 -3.47 -8.07 5.80
N VAL A 103 -4.24 -7.44 4.92
CA VAL A 103 -4.48 -6.00 4.94
C VAL A 103 -5.93 -5.73 5.31
N VAL A 104 -6.16 -4.95 6.36
CA VAL A 104 -7.49 -4.53 6.81
C VAL A 104 -7.63 -3.03 6.65
N ILE A 105 -8.69 -2.57 6.00
CA ILE A 105 -8.91 -1.15 5.71
C ILE A 105 -10.27 -0.71 6.26
N ARG A 106 -10.29 0.39 7.02
CA ARG A 106 -11.50 1.01 7.56
C ARG A 106 -11.42 2.53 7.53
N GLY A 107 -12.51 3.21 7.21
CA GLY A 107 -12.62 4.68 7.31
C GLY A 107 -11.61 5.47 6.45
N SER A 108 -10.90 4.83 5.53
CA SER A 108 -9.73 5.38 4.84
C SER A 108 -10.04 5.83 3.42
N LYS A 109 -9.38 6.89 2.97
CA LYS A 109 -9.44 7.40 1.60
C LYS A 109 -8.19 6.97 0.83
N ILE A 110 -8.35 6.17 -0.21
CA ILE A 110 -7.27 5.67 -1.09
C ILE A 110 -7.62 6.03 -2.53
N THR A 111 -7.26 7.25 -2.95
CA THR A 111 -7.73 7.85 -4.21
C THR A 111 -6.63 8.62 -4.91
N ASN A 112 -6.75 8.83 -6.22
CA ASN A 112 -5.81 9.62 -7.03
C ASN A 112 -4.38 9.09 -6.97
N ASN A 113 -4.17 7.82 -6.65
CA ASN A 113 -2.87 7.18 -6.80
C ASN A 113 -2.78 6.56 -8.20
N VAL A 114 -1.56 6.51 -8.73
CA VAL A 114 -1.30 6.11 -10.11
C VAL A 114 -0.27 4.99 -10.11
N ASN A 115 -0.64 3.84 -10.64
CA ASN A 115 0.33 2.91 -11.19
C ASN A 115 0.52 3.24 -12.66
N ARG A 116 1.75 3.47 -13.12
CA ARG A 116 2.02 3.77 -14.54
C ARG A 116 2.19 2.54 -15.42
N ASN A 117 2.11 1.34 -14.84
CA ASN A 117 2.13 0.09 -15.59
C ASN A 117 1.00 0.09 -16.64
N GLY A 118 1.36 -0.04 -17.91
CA GLY A 118 0.44 0.03 -19.05
C GLY A 118 -0.70 -0.99 -19.02
N PHE A 119 -0.54 -2.13 -18.34
CA PHE A 119 -1.61 -3.14 -18.21
C PHE A 119 -2.57 -2.86 -17.04
N PHE A 120 -2.10 -2.16 -16.00
CA PHE A 120 -2.88 -1.86 -14.79
C PHE A 120 -2.95 -0.36 -14.50
N PHE A 121 -2.98 0.43 -15.58
CA PHE A 121 -2.78 1.87 -15.55
C PHE A 121 -3.78 2.53 -14.60
N GLY A 122 -3.28 3.32 -13.66
CA GLY A 122 -4.07 4.08 -12.69
C GLY A 122 -4.61 3.26 -11.51
N SER A 123 -4.10 2.05 -11.27
CA SER A 123 -4.54 1.26 -10.11
C SER A 123 -4.19 1.94 -8.78
N ASN A 124 -5.19 2.10 -7.90
CA ASN A 124 -4.99 2.66 -6.55
C ASN A 124 -4.48 1.60 -5.59
N ILE A 125 -5.08 0.42 -5.65
CA ILE A 125 -4.73 -0.74 -4.85
C ILE A 125 -4.50 -1.93 -5.79
N ALA A 126 -3.48 -2.71 -5.51
CA ALA A 126 -3.25 -4.02 -6.10
C ALA A 126 -3.16 -5.07 -4.99
N GLY A 127 -3.85 -6.19 -5.17
CA GLY A 127 -3.88 -7.32 -4.23
C GLY A 127 -5.14 -7.38 -3.35
N LYS A 128 -5.20 -8.41 -2.49
CA LYS A 128 -6.37 -8.74 -1.66
C LYS A 128 -6.34 -7.95 -0.35
N PHE A 129 -7.49 -7.40 0.05
CA PHE A 129 -7.65 -6.74 1.36
C PHE A 129 -9.05 -6.97 1.93
N ILE A 130 -9.16 -6.82 3.24
CA ILE A 130 -10.41 -6.89 4.00
C ILE A 130 -10.95 -5.46 4.15
N ASN A 131 -12.17 -5.24 3.68
CA ASN A 131 -12.84 -3.94 3.72
C ASN A 131 -13.85 -3.89 4.88
N LEU A 132 -13.54 -3.15 5.94
CA LEU A 132 -14.44 -2.97 7.10
C LEU A 132 -15.34 -1.74 6.99
N GLY A 133 -15.51 -1.17 5.80
CA GLY A 133 -16.43 -0.08 5.53
C GLY A 133 -15.91 1.33 5.86
N GLY A 134 -16.69 2.33 5.45
CA GLY A 134 -16.34 3.76 5.58
C GLY A 134 -15.17 4.20 4.70
N ASN A 135 -14.74 3.36 3.74
CA ASN A 135 -13.60 3.64 2.88
C ASN A 135 -14.04 4.37 1.59
N GLU A 136 -13.20 5.31 1.13
CA GLU A 136 -13.32 5.94 -0.19
C GLU A 136 -12.14 5.46 -1.04
N ILE A 137 -12.34 4.42 -1.85
CA ILE A 137 -11.29 3.81 -2.69
C ILE A 137 -11.57 4.14 -4.16
N GLY A 138 -10.56 4.67 -4.87
CA GLY A 138 -10.68 5.08 -6.27
C GLY A 138 -10.99 3.90 -7.22
N ILE A 139 -11.67 4.21 -8.33
CA ILE A 139 -12.37 3.29 -9.27
C ILE A 139 -11.48 2.22 -9.94
N ARG A 140 -10.17 2.21 -9.72
CA ARG A 140 -9.25 1.20 -10.29
C ARG A 140 -8.57 0.41 -9.18
N SER A 141 -9.32 -0.42 -8.46
CA SER A 141 -8.75 -1.46 -7.60
C SER A 141 -8.62 -2.73 -8.43
N VAL A 142 -7.41 -3.24 -8.62
CA VAL A 142 -7.18 -4.57 -9.21
C VAL A 142 -7.15 -5.55 -8.04
N SER A 143 -8.26 -5.65 -7.32
CA SER A 143 -8.41 -6.57 -6.19
C SER A 143 -9.20 -7.78 -6.68
N THR A 144 -8.55 -8.92 -6.82
CA THR A 144 -9.19 -10.16 -7.29
C THR A 144 -10.17 -10.75 -6.29
N ASN A 145 -10.23 -10.28 -5.04
CA ASN A 145 -11.24 -10.69 -4.04
C ASN A 145 -11.38 -9.62 -2.95
N THR A 146 -12.32 -8.68 -3.08
CA THR A 146 -12.75 -7.89 -1.92
C THR A 146 -13.63 -8.78 -1.06
N GLU A 147 -13.13 -9.32 0.04
CA GLU A 147 -13.99 -9.97 1.03
C GLU A 147 -14.72 -8.88 1.82
N LEU A 148 -15.98 -8.65 1.47
CA LEU A 148 -16.91 -7.89 2.30
C LEU A 148 -17.27 -8.80 3.48
N ILE A 149 -16.81 -8.47 4.68
CA ILE A 149 -17.35 -9.06 5.89
C ILE A 149 -18.49 -8.13 6.31
N ALA A 150 -19.73 -8.56 6.06
CA ALA A 150 -20.96 -7.89 6.47
C ALA A 150 -21.16 -7.99 7.99
#